data_AF-A0A496W750-F1
#
_entry.id   AF-A0A496W750-F1
#
_cell.length_a   1.000
_cell.length_b   1.000
_cell.length_c   1.000
_cell.angle_alpha   90.00
_cell.angle_beta   90.00
_cell.angle_gamma   90.00
#
_symmetry.space_group_name_H-M   'P 1'
#
loop_
_entity.id
_entity.type
_entity.pdbx_description
1 polymer ?
#
loop_
_entity_poly.entity_id
_entity_poly.type
_entity_poly.pdbx_seq_one_letter_code
_entity_poly.pdbx_strand_id
1 'polypeptide(L)'
;MRILSVEIKNFKGFYGTYNIELHQHNLLVYGDNGSGKTSLFMALKLFLEAGVKGHAFEKHQNIFIPNDEGYVKWHIKPDPSSCPVIYEWSKKVNETNALSIMEANKAKGFFDYKGLLETYFLHRTSPTVNLFNLLVNTLLANSINDFTNRNFVDDWIAVRRAASSRKTKAQIQASDELIKKFNDGFTNKLSTEAQINRYFTAKGNHKGLPLHGIA
;
A
#
# COMPACT_ATOMS: atom_id res chain seq x y z
N MET A 1 11.95 -8.44 6.78
CA MET A 1 11.60 -8.64 5.35
C MET A 1 12.05 -7.48 4.49
N ARG A 2 12.67 -7.75 3.34
CA ARG A 2 13.06 -6.76 2.33
C ARG A 2 12.73 -7.26 0.92
N ILE A 3 12.14 -6.41 0.09
CA ILE A 3 11.95 -6.71 -1.34
C ILE A 3 13.27 -6.37 -2.05
N LEU A 4 13.83 -7.34 -2.78
CA LEU A 4 15.09 -7.21 -3.51
C LEU A 4 14.87 -6.78 -4.96
N SER A 5 13.90 -7.38 -5.62
CA SER A 5 13.52 -7.01 -6.98
C SER A 5 12.07 -7.40 -7.26
N VAL A 6 11.53 -6.77 -8.30
CA VAL A 6 10.20 -7.05 -8.84
C VAL A 6 10.36 -7.36 -10.32
N GLU A 7 10.01 -8.57 -10.71
CA GLU A 7 9.99 -8.98 -12.10
C GLU A 7 8.56 -8.90 -12.63
N ILE A 8 8.38 -8.23 -13.76
CA ILE A 8 7.08 -7.99 -14.38
C ILE A 8 7.15 -8.48 -15.81
N LYS A 9 6.23 -9.38 -16.18
CA LYS A 9 6.08 -9.87 -17.54
C LYS A 9 4.66 -9.65 -18.03
N ASN A 10 4.52 -9.01 -19.18
CA ASN A 10 3.26 -8.90 -19.93
C ASN A 10 2.07 -8.40 -19.07
N PHE A 11 2.31 -7.40 -18.22
CA PHE A 11 1.33 -6.85 -17.28
C PHE A 11 0.99 -5.40 -17.63
N LYS A 12 -0.29 -5.12 -17.89
CA LYS A 12 -0.79 -3.80 -18.30
C LYS A 12 0.07 -3.20 -19.40
N GLY A 13 0.73 -2.06 -19.13
CA GLY A 13 1.58 -1.38 -20.10
C GLY A 13 2.97 -1.99 -20.28
N PHE A 14 3.35 -3.06 -19.57
CA PHE A 14 4.64 -3.73 -19.77
C PHE A 14 4.55 -4.80 -20.85
N TYR A 15 5.36 -4.67 -21.91
CA TYR A 15 5.51 -5.63 -22.99
C TYR A 15 6.84 -6.39 -22.86
N GLY A 16 6.79 -7.71 -22.71
CA GLY A 16 7.97 -8.53 -22.38
C GLY A 16 8.27 -8.56 -20.88
N THR A 17 9.48 -8.98 -20.53
CA THR A 17 9.95 -9.14 -19.14
C THR A 17 10.84 -7.97 -18.71
N TYR A 18 10.55 -7.40 -17.55
CA TYR A 18 11.35 -6.35 -16.91
C TYR A 18 11.68 -6.77 -15.49
N ASN A 19 12.95 -6.62 -15.10
CA ASN A 19 13.38 -6.82 -13.71
C ASN A 19 13.75 -5.45 -13.11
N ILE A 20 13.12 -5.10 -12.00
CA ILE A 20 13.33 -3.82 -11.30
C ILE A 20 14.00 -4.11 -9.97
N GLU A 21 15.27 -3.74 -9.84
CA GLU A 21 16.05 -3.97 -8.62
C GLU A 21 15.81 -2.87 -7.56
N LEU A 22 15.64 -3.28 -6.32
CA LEU A 22 15.35 -2.44 -5.16
C LEU A 22 16.54 -2.42 -4.20
N HIS A 23 17.50 -1.55 -4.49
CA HIS A 23 18.76 -1.46 -3.74
C HIS A 23 18.65 -0.70 -2.41
N GLN A 24 17.60 0.10 -2.21
CA GLN A 24 17.44 0.96 -1.04
C GLN A 24 16.00 0.95 -0.51
N HIS A 25 15.77 1.70 0.57
CA HIS A 25 14.47 1.82 1.22
C HIS A 25 13.48 2.69 0.45
N ASN A 26 13.99 3.67 -0.30
CA ASN A 26 13.17 4.64 -1.05
C ASN A 26 13.46 4.50 -2.55
N LEU A 27 12.41 4.54 -3.36
CA LEU A 27 12.47 4.49 -4.81
C LEU A 27 11.69 5.65 -5.39
N LEU A 28 12.35 6.49 -6.19
CA LEU A 28 11.70 7.48 -7.03
C LEU A 28 11.65 6.94 -8.46
N VAL A 29 10.44 6.82 -9.00
CA VAL A 29 10.18 6.38 -10.37
C VAL A 29 9.69 7.57 -11.19
N TYR A 30 10.38 7.88 -12.29
CA TYR A 30 10.03 8.96 -13.20
C TYR A 30 10.21 8.54 -14.67
N GLY A 31 9.60 9.29 -15.58
CA GLY A 31 9.63 9.04 -17.02
C GLY A 31 8.47 9.72 -17.74
N ASP A 32 8.44 9.62 -19.07
CA ASP A 32 7.46 10.31 -19.91
C ASP A 32 6.04 9.73 -19.81
N ASN A 33 5.05 10.48 -20.29
CA ASN A 33 3.68 9.97 -20.39
C ASN A 33 3.67 8.69 -21.24
N GLY A 34 3.00 7.66 -20.74
CA GLY A 34 2.99 6.33 -21.38
C GLY A 34 4.12 5.39 -20.96
N SER A 35 5.14 5.84 -20.21
CA SER A 35 6.31 5.01 -19.84
C SER A 35 6.05 3.86 -18.84
N GLY A 36 4.78 3.55 -18.53
CA GLY A 36 4.43 2.43 -17.63
C GLY A 36 4.47 2.71 -16.13
N LYS A 37 4.70 3.95 -15.67
CA LYS A 37 4.70 4.31 -14.22
C LYS A 37 3.45 3.83 -13.47
N THR A 38 2.26 4.07 -14.04
CA THR A 38 0.99 3.61 -13.46
C THR A 38 0.86 2.10 -13.50
N SER A 39 1.39 1.43 -14.53
CA SER A 39 1.43 -0.03 -14.62
C SER A 39 2.29 -0.60 -13.49
N LEU A 40 3.44 0.01 -13.19
CA LEU A 40 4.30 -0.40 -12.09
C LEU A 40 3.60 -0.24 -10.75
N PHE A 41 3.00 0.94 -10.51
CA PHE A 41 2.20 1.18 -9.31
C PHE A 41 1.11 0.12 -9.13
N MET A 42 0.39 -0.21 -10.21
CA MET A 42 -0.66 -1.24 -10.19
C MET A 42 -0.11 -2.64 -9.96
N ALA A 43 1.05 -2.99 -10.54
CA ALA A 43 1.69 -4.28 -10.32
C ALA A 43 2.02 -4.48 -8.84
N LEU A 44 2.61 -3.46 -8.21
CA LEU A 44 2.97 -3.52 -6.79
C LEU A 44 1.72 -3.61 -5.89
N LYS A 45 0.73 -2.76 -6.15
CA LYS A 45 -0.50 -2.69 -5.37
C LYS A 45 -1.30 -3.99 -5.48
N LEU A 46 -1.55 -4.45 -6.71
CA LEU A 46 -2.41 -5.59 -6.97
C LEU A 46 -1.74 -6.90 -6.54
N PHE A 47 -0.42 -7.02 -6.61
CA PHE A 47 0.29 -8.18 -6.09
C PHE A 47 0.00 -8.41 -4.60
N LEU A 48 0.06 -7.36 -3.77
CA LEU A 48 -0.30 -7.45 -2.34
C LEU A 48 -1.78 -7.73 -2.11
N GLU A 49 -2.65 -7.28 -3.03
CA GLU A 49 -4.10 -7.44 -2.91
C GLU A 49 -4.63 -8.76 -3.45
N ALA A 50 -3.91 -9.41 -4.36
CA ALA A 50 -4.46 -10.47 -5.20
C ALA A 50 -5.00 -11.65 -4.39
N GLY A 51 -4.27 -12.07 -3.36
CA GLY A 51 -4.65 -13.18 -2.51
C GLY A 51 -5.88 -12.89 -1.66
N VAL A 52 -5.87 -11.72 -1.00
CA VAL A 52 -6.94 -11.33 -0.05
C VAL A 52 -8.22 -10.88 -0.76
N LYS A 53 -8.10 -10.19 -1.90
CA LYS A 53 -9.24 -9.63 -2.66
C LYS A 53 -9.65 -10.45 -3.88
N GLY A 54 -8.93 -11.55 -4.17
CA GLY A 54 -9.23 -12.43 -5.31
C GLY A 54 -9.02 -11.76 -6.67
N HIS A 55 -7.99 -10.93 -6.84
CA HIS A 55 -7.71 -10.32 -8.15
C HIS A 55 -7.16 -11.38 -9.12
N ALA A 56 -7.92 -11.61 -10.19
CA ALA A 56 -7.50 -12.43 -11.32
C ALA A 56 -6.46 -11.69 -12.17
N PHE A 57 -5.31 -12.32 -12.44
CA PHE A 57 -4.20 -11.72 -13.17
C PHE A 57 -4.59 -11.34 -14.60
N GLU A 58 -5.44 -12.15 -15.24
CA GLU A 58 -5.85 -12.01 -16.65
C GLU A 58 -6.54 -10.68 -16.94
N LYS A 59 -7.21 -10.08 -15.94
CA LYS A 59 -7.82 -8.74 -16.04
C LYS A 59 -6.79 -7.62 -16.14
N HIS A 60 -5.53 -7.96 -15.93
CA HIS A 60 -4.40 -7.05 -15.91
C HIS A 60 -3.28 -7.47 -16.88
N GLN A 61 -3.52 -8.51 -17.69
CA GLN A 61 -2.65 -8.89 -18.81
C GLN A 61 -2.47 -7.70 -19.77
N ASN A 62 -1.30 -7.61 -20.38
CA ASN A 62 -1.08 -6.68 -21.48
C ASN A 62 -2.02 -7.01 -22.66
N ILE A 63 -2.78 -6.00 -23.09
CA ILE A 63 -3.84 -6.15 -24.10
C ILE A 63 -3.31 -6.46 -25.51
N PHE A 64 -2.04 -6.12 -25.78
CA PHE A 64 -1.42 -6.32 -27.10
C PHE A 64 -0.90 -7.76 -27.28
N ILE A 65 -0.76 -8.51 -26.18
CA ILE A 65 -0.26 -9.89 -26.14
C ILE A 65 -1.10 -10.72 -25.16
N PRO A 66 -2.41 -10.88 -25.44
CA PRO A 66 -3.34 -11.52 -24.51
C PRO A 66 -3.13 -13.03 -24.36
N ASN A 67 -2.45 -13.65 -25.32
CA ASN A 67 -2.20 -15.10 -25.36
C ASN A 67 -0.85 -15.50 -24.73
N ASP A 68 0.03 -14.53 -24.51
CA ASP A 68 1.36 -14.77 -23.96
C ASP A 68 1.30 -14.90 -22.44
N GLU A 69 2.23 -15.67 -21.87
CA GLU A 69 2.34 -15.79 -20.43
C GLU A 69 2.74 -14.45 -19.80
N GLY A 70 1.97 -14.00 -18.81
CA GLY A 70 2.29 -12.85 -17.98
C GLY A 70 2.35 -13.23 -16.50
N TYR A 71 3.12 -12.46 -15.75
CA TYR A 71 3.23 -12.59 -14.30
C TYR A 71 3.77 -11.30 -13.65
N VAL A 72 3.60 -11.21 -12.34
CA VAL A 72 4.41 -10.38 -11.46
C VAL A 72 5.07 -11.29 -10.44
N LYS A 73 6.38 -11.14 -10.24
CA LYS A 73 7.15 -11.88 -9.24
C LYS A 73 7.87 -10.94 -8.30
N TRP A 74 7.84 -11.26 -7.02
CA TRP A 74 8.58 -10.53 -6.00
C TRP A 74 9.68 -11.40 -5.45
N HIS A 75 10.92 -10.90 -5.52
CA HIS A 75 12.07 -11.52 -4.91
C HIS A 75 12.24 -10.90 -3.52
N ILE A 76 11.92 -11.67 -2.49
CA ILE A 76 11.87 -11.20 -1.11
C ILE A 76 12.95 -11.89 -0.30
N LYS A 77 13.64 -11.11 0.54
CA LYS A 77 14.52 -11.62 1.58
C LYS A 77 13.80 -11.50 2.94
N PRO A 78 13.32 -12.60 3.53
CA PRO A 78 12.66 -12.56 4.84
C PRO A 78 13.56 -11.93 5.91
N ASP A 79 14.79 -12.43 6.03
CA ASP A 79 15.80 -12.02 7.01
C ASP A 79 17.19 -11.84 6.37
N PRO A 80 18.09 -11.00 6.93
CA PRO A 80 19.40 -10.72 6.34
C PRO A 80 20.25 -11.97 6.04
N SER A 81 20.10 -13.04 6.83
CA SER A 81 20.79 -14.32 6.71
C SER A 81 20.09 -15.34 5.81
N SER A 82 18.82 -15.13 5.47
CA SER A 82 18.01 -16.07 4.69
C SER A 82 18.28 -15.99 3.18
N CYS A 83 18.02 -17.08 2.45
CA CYS A 83 17.99 -17.06 0.99
C CYS A 83 16.76 -16.27 0.48
N PRO A 84 16.87 -15.57 -0.66
CA PRO A 84 15.72 -14.95 -1.29
C PRO A 84 14.64 -15.99 -1.66
N VAL A 85 13.39 -15.66 -1.39
CA VAL A 85 12.20 -16.41 -1.77
C VAL A 85 11.50 -15.65 -2.89
N ILE A 86 11.00 -16.37 -3.89
CA ILE A 86 10.25 -15.80 -5.00
C ILE A 86 8.77 -16.11 -4.78
N TYR A 87 7.93 -15.09 -4.90
CA TYR A 87 6.48 -15.24 -4.92
C TYR A 87 5.95 -14.81 -6.27
N GLU A 88 5.12 -15.64 -6.90
CA GLU A 88 4.51 -15.40 -8.21
C GLU A 88 3.01 -15.09 -8.12
N TRP A 89 2.59 -14.13 -8.94
CA TRP A 89 1.20 -13.90 -9.29
C TRP A 89 1.04 -13.90 -10.82
N SER A 90 0.32 -14.89 -11.32
CA SER A 90 0.05 -15.14 -12.74
C SER A 90 -1.33 -15.77 -12.92
N LYS A 91 -1.68 -16.12 -14.17
CA LYS A 91 -2.89 -16.90 -14.47
C LYS A 91 -2.87 -18.30 -13.84
N LYS A 92 -1.69 -18.92 -13.75
CA LYS A 92 -1.54 -20.32 -13.31
C LYS A 92 -1.17 -20.43 -11.84
N VAL A 93 -0.49 -19.42 -11.30
CA VAL A 93 0.09 -19.43 -9.96
C VAL A 93 -0.36 -18.20 -9.19
N ASN A 94 -0.79 -18.39 -7.95
CA ASN A 94 -1.10 -17.28 -7.06
C ASN A 94 -0.58 -17.55 -5.65
N GLU A 95 0.67 -17.15 -5.40
CA GLU A 95 1.34 -17.31 -4.10
C GLU A 95 1.19 -16.09 -3.20
N THR A 96 0.36 -15.11 -3.60
CA THR A 96 0.14 -13.88 -2.83
C THR A 96 -0.67 -14.09 -1.53
N ASN A 97 -1.14 -15.33 -1.31
CA ASN A 97 -1.73 -15.79 -0.04
C ASN A 97 -0.67 -16.25 0.99
N ALA A 98 0.62 -16.20 0.67
CA ALA A 98 1.67 -16.50 1.65
C ALA A 98 1.60 -15.53 2.84
N LEU A 99 1.89 -16.03 4.05
CA LEU A 99 1.77 -15.26 5.30
C LEU A 99 2.56 -13.93 5.24
N SER A 100 3.79 -13.96 4.73
CA SER A 100 4.63 -12.77 4.54
C SER A 100 3.99 -11.70 3.64
N ILE A 101 3.33 -12.11 2.56
CA ILE A 101 2.63 -11.21 1.63
C ILE A 101 1.36 -10.66 2.28
N MET A 102 0.59 -11.50 2.99
CA MET A 102 -0.61 -11.07 3.70
C MET A 102 -0.29 -10.07 4.83
N GLU A 103 0.80 -10.27 5.55
CA GLU A 103 1.29 -9.32 6.56
C GLU A 103 1.73 -8.01 5.92
N ALA A 104 2.48 -8.06 4.83
CA ALA A 104 2.85 -6.87 4.06
C ALA A 104 1.62 -6.11 3.54
N ASN A 105 0.58 -6.82 3.11
CA ASN A 105 -0.67 -6.24 2.66
C ASN A 105 -1.43 -5.49 3.77
N LYS A 106 -1.28 -5.88 5.05
CA LYS A 106 -1.82 -5.13 6.20
C LYS A 106 -1.05 -3.83 6.43
N ALA A 107 0.27 -3.83 6.23
CA ALA A 107 1.12 -2.67 6.44
C ALA A 107 1.17 -1.70 5.25
N LYS A 108 0.56 -2.04 4.12
CA LYS A 108 0.68 -1.24 2.90
C LYS A 108 -0.02 0.12 3.01
N GLY A 109 0.59 1.14 2.40
CA GLY A 109 -0.03 2.42 2.11
C GLY A 109 0.11 2.75 0.62
N PHE A 110 -1.01 2.77 -0.10
CA PHE A 110 -1.04 3.16 -1.51
C PHE A 110 -2.04 4.30 -1.69
N PHE A 111 -1.60 5.38 -2.32
CA PHE A 111 -2.46 6.49 -2.75
C PHE A 111 -2.02 6.95 -4.13
N ASP A 112 -2.95 7.51 -4.88
CA ASP A 112 -2.70 8.08 -6.19
C ASP A 112 -2.96 9.60 -6.19
N TYR A 113 -2.76 10.21 -7.35
CA TYR A 113 -3.03 11.64 -7.51
C TYR A 113 -4.48 12.00 -7.22
N LYS A 114 -5.45 11.11 -7.50
CA LYS A 114 -6.86 11.38 -7.22
C LYS A 114 -7.11 11.48 -5.71
N GLY A 115 -6.58 10.54 -4.94
CA GLY A 115 -6.66 10.58 -3.48
C GLY A 115 -5.99 11.83 -2.88
N LEU A 116 -4.86 12.27 -3.45
CA LEU A 116 -4.24 13.53 -3.03
C LEU A 116 -5.11 14.75 -3.41
N LEU A 117 -5.63 14.76 -4.64
CA LEU A 117 -6.43 15.87 -5.16
C LEU A 117 -7.75 16.04 -4.40
N GLU A 118 -8.36 14.95 -3.93
CA GLU A 118 -9.54 14.97 -3.05
C GLU A 118 -9.26 15.75 -1.77
N THR A 119 -8.07 15.61 -1.17
CA THR A 119 -7.73 16.40 0.04
C THR A 119 -7.64 17.89 -0.24
N TYR A 120 -7.22 18.31 -1.44
CA TYR A 120 -7.18 19.71 -1.80
C TYR A 120 -8.57 20.26 -2.18
N PHE A 121 -9.32 19.53 -3.00
CA PHE A 121 -10.58 20.04 -3.53
C PHE A 121 -11.74 20.04 -2.53
N LEU A 122 -11.74 19.13 -1.55
CA LEU A 122 -12.76 19.12 -0.51
C LEU A 122 -12.60 20.28 0.50
N HIS A 123 -11.46 20.97 0.48
CA HIS A 123 -11.10 22.00 1.48
C HIS A 123 -10.78 23.36 0.87
N ARG A 124 -11.22 23.65 -0.37
CA ARG A 124 -10.96 24.94 -1.06
C ARG A 124 -11.37 26.18 -0.26
N THR A 125 -12.37 26.06 0.62
CA THR A 125 -12.89 27.16 1.45
C THR A 125 -12.37 27.13 2.89
N SER A 126 -11.60 26.11 3.27
CA SER A 126 -11.02 25.97 4.60
C SER A 126 -9.59 26.52 4.60
N PRO A 127 -9.18 27.29 5.62
CA PRO A 127 -7.79 27.72 5.77
C PRO A 127 -6.84 26.55 6.09
N THR A 128 -7.38 25.37 6.44
CA THR A 128 -6.62 24.18 6.81
C THR A 128 -7.02 22.97 5.96
N VAL A 129 -6.04 22.14 5.61
CA VAL A 129 -6.24 20.86 4.91
C VAL A 129 -6.50 19.77 5.94
N ASN A 130 -7.63 19.07 5.82
CA ASN A 130 -7.92 17.91 6.66
C ASN A 130 -7.45 16.62 5.98
N LEU A 131 -6.37 16.04 6.50
CA LEU A 131 -5.78 14.80 5.99
C LEU A 131 -6.35 13.53 6.64
N PHE A 132 -7.26 13.67 7.61
CA PHE A 132 -7.73 12.54 8.41
C PHE A 132 -8.35 11.43 7.55
N ASN A 133 -9.21 11.80 6.59
CA ASN A 133 -9.85 10.83 5.72
C ASN A 133 -8.86 10.12 4.79
N LEU A 134 -7.84 10.83 4.27
CA LEU A 134 -6.78 10.22 3.47
C LEU A 134 -5.96 9.24 4.33
N LEU A 135 -5.61 9.63 5.55
CA LEU A 135 -4.83 8.79 6.45
C LEU A 135 -5.60 7.53 6.83
N VAL A 136 -6.82 7.66 7.35
CA VAL A 136 -7.58 6.54 7.91
C VAL A 136 -8.16 5.65 6.82
N ASN A 137 -8.74 6.22 5.77
CA ASN A 137 -9.48 5.43 4.78
C ASN A 137 -8.62 4.99 3.59
N THR A 138 -7.39 5.49 3.45
CA THR A 138 -6.52 5.16 2.32
C THR A 138 -5.15 4.65 2.77
N LEU A 139 -4.39 5.45 3.52
CA LEU A 139 -2.99 5.14 3.84
C LEU A 139 -2.85 4.06 4.92
N LEU A 140 -3.62 4.18 5.99
CA LEU A 140 -3.57 3.30 7.16
C LEU A 140 -4.76 2.33 7.20
N ALA A 141 -5.60 2.30 6.16
CA ALA A 141 -6.85 1.57 6.16
C ALA A 141 -6.71 0.10 6.57
N ASN A 142 -5.66 -0.58 6.11
CA ASN A 142 -5.42 -1.99 6.40
C ASN A 142 -4.47 -2.20 7.60
N SER A 143 -3.85 -1.13 8.11
CA SER A 143 -2.93 -1.21 9.23
C SER A 143 -3.69 -1.56 10.50
N ILE A 144 -3.09 -2.43 11.31
CA ILE A 144 -3.66 -2.86 12.59
C ILE A 144 -3.40 -1.79 13.64
N ASN A 145 -4.42 -1.51 14.44
CA ASN A 145 -4.33 -0.74 15.67
C ASN A 145 -4.00 -1.70 16.82
N ASP A 146 -2.82 -1.50 17.43
CA ASP A 146 -2.31 -2.34 18.52
C ASP A 146 -3.19 -2.31 19.79
N PHE A 147 -4.06 -1.29 19.94
CA PHE A 147 -4.93 -1.12 21.11
C PHE A 147 -6.30 -1.81 20.95
N THR A 148 -6.68 -2.20 19.73
CA THR A 148 -7.98 -2.83 19.43
C THR A 148 -7.84 -4.15 18.68
N ASN A 149 -6.66 -4.44 18.13
CA ASN A 149 -6.39 -5.56 17.22
C ASN A 149 -7.26 -5.58 15.95
N ARG A 150 -7.82 -4.43 15.55
CA ARG A 150 -8.58 -4.26 14.31
C ARG A 150 -7.82 -3.36 13.35
N ASN A 151 -8.23 -3.35 12.09
CA ASN A 151 -7.70 -2.37 11.14
C ASN A 151 -8.32 -0.98 11.41
N PHE A 152 -7.62 0.09 11.01
CA PHE A 152 -8.06 1.46 11.28
C PHE A 152 -9.41 1.83 10.64
N VAL A 153 -9.74 1.25 9.48
CA VAL A 153 -11.06 1.49 8.84
C VAL A 153 -12.18 0.94 9.71
N ASP A 154 -12.06 -0.29 10.19
CA ASP A 154 -13.08 -0.95 11.01
C ASP A 154 -13.22 -0.28 12.37
N ASP A 155 -12.10 0.13 12.97
CA ASP A 155 -12.12 0.93 14.20
C ASP A 155 -12.82 2.26 14.01
N TRP A 156 -12.52 2.97 12.91
CA TRP A 156 -13.17 4.24 12.62
C TRP A 156 -14.68 4.08 12.37
N ILE A 157 -15.09 3.00 11.69
CA ILE A 157 -16.50 2.65 11.54
C ILE A 157 -17.14 2.41 12.91
N ALA A 158 -16.47 1.70 13.82
CA ALA A 158 -16.96 1.46 15.17
C ALA A 158 -17.13 2.76 15.97
N VAL A 159 -16.15 3.66 15.91
CA VAL A 159 -16.21 5.00 16.54
C VAL A 159 -17.40 5.81 15.99
N ARG A 160 -17.58 5.85 14.66
CA ARG A 160 -18.70 6.56 14.03
C ARG A 160 -20.05 6.00 14.41
N ARG A 161 -20.19 4.66 14.41
CA ARG A 161 -21.43 3.99 14.85
C ARG A 161 -21.74 4.32 16.30
N ALA A 162 -20.73 4.28 17.16
CA ALA A 162 -20.87 4.67 18.55
C ALA A 162 -21.32 6.13 18.66
N ALA A 163 -20.77 7.07 17.88
CA ALA A 163 -21.16 8.49 17.93
C ALA A 163 -22.62 8.80 17.53
N SER A 164 -23.22 7.98 16.65
CA SER A 164 -24.54 8.28 16.04
C SER A 164 -25.79 7.92 16.85
N SER A 165 -25.67 7.26 18.02
CA SER A 165 -26.81 6.80 18.81
C SER A 165 -27.20 7.75 19.96
N ARG A 166 -28.48 7.78 20.37
CA ARG A 166 -28.91 8.36 21.67
C ARG A 166 -28.33 7.48 22.78
N LYS A 167 -27.64 8.08 23.76
CA LYS A 167 -26.81 7.32 24.73
C LYS A 167 -27.27 7.47 26.16
N THR A 168 -27.26 6.34 26.87
CA THR A 168 -27.19 6.31 28.33
C THR A 168 -25.77 6.67 28.79
N LYS A 169 -25.59 6.99 30.09
CA LYS A 169 -24.28 7.32 30.67
C LYS A 169 -23.23 6.22 30.43
N ALA A 170 -23.62 4.95 30.52
CA ALA A 170 -22.74 3.82 30.26
C ALA A 170 -22.30 3.73 28.78
N GLN A 171 -23.20 4.05 27.84
CA GLN A 171 -22.88 4.06 26.41
C GLN A 171 -21.96 5.23 26.03
N ILE A 172 -22.04 6.36 26.72
CA ILE A 172 -21.10 7.48 26.58
C ILE A 172 -19.71 7.01 26.97
N GLN A 173 -19.56 6.44 28.17
CA GLN A 173 -18.27 5.94 28.67
C GLN A 173 -17.63 4.91 27.73
N ALA A 174 -18.42 3.95 27.24
CA ALA A 174 -17.92 2.97 26.26
C ALA A 174 -17.48 3.62 24.93
N SER A 175 -18.15 4.70 24.51
CA SER A 175 -17.76 5.44 23.31
C SER A 175 -16.47 6.21 23.50
N ASP A 176 -16.29 6.84 24.67
CA ASP A 176 -15.08 7.56 25.02
C ASP A 176 -13.88 6.62 25.09
N GLU A 177 -14.06 5.41 25.61
CA GLU A 177 -13.03 4.36 25.58
C GLU A 177 -12.66 3.94 24.16
N LEU A 178 -13.63 3.80 23.25
CA LEU A 178 -13.36 3.50 21.84
C LEU A 178 -12.59 4.62 21.15
N ILE A 179 -13.00 5.88 21.36
CA ILE A 179 -12.32 7.06 20.81
C ILE A 179 -10.89 7.13 21.35
N LYS A 180 -10.69 6.89 22.65
CA LYS A 180 -9.38 6.88 23.27
C LYS A 180 -8.48 5.82 22.65
N LYS A 181 -8.92 4.56 22.57
CA LYS A 181 -8.14 3.46 21.96
C LYS A 181 -7.82 3.72 20.49
N PHE A 182 -8.75 4.31 19.75
CA PHE A 182 -8.50 4.73 18.37
C PHE A 182 -7.40 5.81 18.30
N ASN A 183 -7.52 6.87 19.10
CA ASN A 183 -6.57 7.98 19.11
C ASN A 183 -5.18 7.56 19.57
N ASP A 184 -5.10 6.71 20.61
CA ASP A 184 -3.84 6.18 21.13
C ASP A 184 -3.13 5.35 20.05
N GLY A 185 -3.86 4.44 19.39
CA GLY A 185 -3.34 3.64 18.28
C GLY A 185 -2.93 4.47 17.07
N PHE A 186 -3.76 5.43 16.68
CA PHE A 186 -3.50 6.30 15.53
C PHE A 186 -2.26 7.17 15.77
N THR A 187 -2.13 7.74 16.97
CA THR A 187 -0.97 8.54 17.38
C THR A 187 0.30 7.69 17.44
N ASN A 188 0.22 6.50 18.03
CA ASN A 188 1.34 5.56 18.08
C ASN A 188 1.84 5.22 16.66
N LYS A 189 0.90 4.91 15.76
CA LYS A 189 1.24 4.58 14.36
C LYS A 189 1.91 5.75 13.65
N LEU A 190 1.33 6.95 13.72
CA LEU A 190 1.91 8.14 13.08
C LEU A 190 3.28 8.52 13.64
N SER A 191 3.47 8.40 14.96
CA SER A 191 4.75 8.72 15.60
C SER A 191 5.88 7.77 15.15
N THR A 192 5.55 6.48 14.97
CA THR A 192 6.49 5.47 14.46
C THR A 192 6.91 5.80 13.02
N GLU A 193 5.96 6.12 12.15
CA GLU A 193 6.24 6.52 10.76
C GLU A 193 7.04 7.83 10.67
N ALA A 194 6.76 8.80 11.54
CA ALA A 194 7.50 10.05 11.60
C ALA A 194 8.96 9.87 12.05
N GLN A 195 9.20 8.96 13.00
CA GLN A 195 10.56 8.61 13.44
C GLN A 195 11.35 7.91 12.31
N ILE A 196 10.69 7.01 11.58
CA ILE A 196 11.27 6.33 10.41
C ILE A 196 11.69 7.38 9.35
N ASN A 197 10.81 8.34 9.02
CA ASN A 197 11.13 9.39 8.05
C ASN A 197 12.29 10.30 8.49
N ARG A 198 12.36 10.69 9.78
CA ARG A 198 13.48 11.50 10.31
C ARG A 198 14.81 10.75 10.25
N TYR A 199 14.80 9.44 10.52
CA TYR A 199 15.99 8.61 10.41
C TYR A 199 16.52 8.55 8.97
N PHE A 200 15.64 8.56 7.97
CA PHE A 200 16.02 8.52 6.56
C PHE A 200 16.57 9.85 6.04
N THR A 201 15.99 11.00 6.44
CA THR A 201 16.50 12.33 6.03
C THR A 201 17.93 12.58 6.53
N ALA A 202 18.29 12.01 7.69
CA ALA A 202 19.63 12.13 8.24
C ALA A 202 20.72 11.28 7.53
N LYS A 203 20.36 10.35 6.63
CA LYS A 203 21.29 9.38 6.02
C LYS A 203 21.22 9.25 4.47
N GLY A 204 20.38 10.03 3.79
CA GLY A 204 20.09 9.81 2.36
C GLY A 204 21.05 10.45 1.34
N ASN A 205 22.00 9.67 0.80
CA ASN A 205 22.63 9.95 -0.50
C ASN A 205 21.84 9.20 -1.60
N HIS A 206 21.17 9.91 -2.51
CA HIS A 206 20.19 9.32 -3.45
C HIS A 206 20.76 9.08 -4.87
N LYS A 207 20.49 7.90 -5.44
CA LYS A 207 20.53 7.61 -6.89
C LYS A 207 19.12 7.18 -7.33
N GLY A 208 18.54 7.85 -8.33
CA GLY A 208 17.23 7.50 -8.90
C GLY A 208 17.33 6.52 -10.08
N LEU A 209 16.24 5.80 -10.37
CA LEU A 209 16.14 4.86 -11.50
C LEU A 209 15.30 5.48 -12.64
N PRO A 210 15.87 5.70 -13.84
CA PRO A 210 15.09 6.13 -15.01
C PRO A 210 14.33 4.94 -15.62
N LEU A 211 13.04 5.12 -15.92
CA LEU A 211 12.32 4.20 -16.81
C LEU A 211 12.48 4.68 -18.25
N HIS A 212 13.35 4.04 -19.02
CA HIS A 212 13.44 4.27 -20.47
C HIS A 212 12.33 3.55 -21.22
N GLY A 213 11.89 4.16 -22.33
CA GLY A 213 10.61 3.93 -23.00
C GLY A 213 10.24 2.47 -23.21
N ILE A 214 9.06 2.13 -22.71
CA ILE A 214 8.31 0.97 -23.16
C ILE A 214 7.74 1.35 -24.53
N ALA A 215 8.37 0.86 -25.58
CA ALA A 215 7.82 0.85 -26.94
C ALA A 215 7.22 -0.52 -27.21
#